data_AF-A0A434EZF0-F1
#
_entry.id   AF-A0A434EZF0-F1
#
_cell.length_a   1.000
_cell.length_b   1.000
_cell.length_c   1.000
_cell.angle_alpha   90.00
_cell.angle_beta   90.00
_cell.angle_gamma   90.00
#
_symmetry.space_group_name_H-M   'P 1'
#
loop_
_entity.id
_entity.type
_entity.pdbx_description
1 polymer ?
#
loop_
_entity_poly.entity_id
_entity_poly.type
_entity_poly.pdbx_seq_one_letter_code
_entity_poly.pdbx_strand_id
1 'polypeptide(L)'
;MALSIYLATRKKLVSHGVRDTRDGNLTLTDRDLFVRFVKLERAQRLKSFEAVQAAVQSIEAYTNSIGKRYLALFAYMYLRFSDGTPKMTEADEALESGGVRKIKEYRRAVTDEEIVIAAWGTVQFNRYENGFFRALYAHRS
;
A
#
# COMPACT_ATOMS: atom_id res chain seq x y z
N MET A 1 -15.28 3.52 19.21
CA MET A 1 -15.31 4.76 18.40
C MET A 1 -14.55 4.54 17.12
N ALA A 2 -15.16 4.76 15.96
CA ALA A 2 -14.46 4.68 14.69
C ALA A 2 -13.44 5.83 14.58
N LEU A 3 -12.17 5.51 14.31
CA LEU A 3 -11.15 6.52 14.03
C LEU A 3 -11.57 7.36 12.82
N SER A 4 -11.40 8.69 12.90
CA SER A 4 -11.57 9.55 11.74
C SER A 4 -10.66 9.07 10.60
N ILE A 5 -11.13 9.16 9.36
CA ILE A 5 -10.37 8.64 8.20
C ILE A 5 -8.98 9.27 8.10
N TYR A 6 -8.86 10.55 8.46
CA TYR A 6 -7.59 11.27 8.55
C TYR A 6 -6.65 10.68 9.60
N LEU A 7 -7.16 10.38 10.80
CA LEU A 7 -6.35 9.80 11.86
C LEU A 7 -5.94 8.36 11.54
N ALA A 8 -6.84 7.56 10.95
CA ALA A 8 -6.53 6.22 10.45
C ALA A 8 -5.43 6.26 9.37
N THR A 9 -5.57 7.15 8.38
CA THR A 9 -4.58 7.35 7.31
C THR A 9 -3.22 7.73 7.89
N ARG A 10 -3.18 8.72 8.80
CA ARG A 10 -1.95 9.15 9.46
C ARG A 10 -1.31 8.01 10.25
N LYS A 11 -2.07 7.27 11.07
CA LYS A 11 -1.55 6.16 11.86
C LYS A 11 -0.95 5.07 10.97
N LYS A 12 -1.65 4.71 9.89
CA LYS A 12 -1.20 3.67 8.96
C LYS A 12 0.08 4.09 8.23
N LEU A 13 0.15 5.31 7.74
CA LEU A 13 1.38 5.87 7.16
C LEU A 13 2.56 5.84 8.14
N VAL A 14 2.34 6.28 9.38
CA VAL A 14 3.37 6.24 10.43
C VAL A 14 3.84 4.81 10.69
N SER A 15 2.92 3.83 10.76
CA SER A 15 3.28 2.41 10.94
C SER A 15 4.07 1.81 9.76
N HIS A 16 4.10 2.50 8.62
CA HIS A 16 4.87 2.11 7.43
C HIS A 16 6.14 2.94 7.25
N GLY A 17 6.59 3.64 8.31
CA GLY A 17 7.90 4.26 8.34
C GLY A 17 8.02 5.57 7.57
N VAL A 18 6.92 6.26 7.27
CA VAL A 18 7.00 7.60 6.63
C VAL A 18 7.83 8.60 7.45
N ARG A 19 7.96 8.39 8.77
CA ARG A 19 8.79 9.25 9.63
C ARG A 19 10.26 8.84 9.68
N ASP A 20 10.61 7.68 9.13
CA ASP A 20 11.95 7.11 9.27
C ASP A 20 12.93 7.70 8.24
N THR A 21 12.42 8.54 7.35
CA THR A 21 13.17 9.20 6.28
C THR A 21 12.75 10.67 6.16
N ARG A 22 13.71 11.52 5.78
CA ARG A 22 13.51 12.98 5.66
C ARG A 22 12.36 13.31 4.70
N ASP A 23 12.35 12.66 3.54
CA ASP A 23 11.33 12.91 2.52
C ASP A 23 10.02 12.17 2.78
N GLY A 24 10.04 11.04 3.49
CA GLY A 24 8.81 10.35 3.86
C GLY A 24 7.89 11.22 4.71
N ASN A 25 8.44 12.11 5.54
CA ASN A 25 7.63 12.99 6.37
C ASN A 25 6.77 13.96 5.54
N LEU A 26 7.16 14.24 4.28
CA LEU A 26 6.35 15.02 3.34
C LEU A 26 4.98 14.36 3.10
N THR A 27 4.88 13.04 3.16
CA THR A 27 3.60 12.32 3.07
C THR A 27 2.62 12.70 4.18
N LEU A 28 3.10 13.28 5.29
CA LEU A 28 2.29 13.75 6.42
C LEU A 28 2.14 15.26 6.51
N THR A 29 3.14 16.02 6.07
CA THR A 29 3.19 17.49 6.20
C THR A 29 2.71 18.21 4.95
N ASP A 30 2.88 17.61 3.78
CA ASP A 30 2.31 18.13 2.54
C ASP A 30 0.81 17.83 2.52
N ARG A 31 0.00 18.90 2.50
CA ARG A 31 -1.47 18.79 2.57
C ARG A 31 -2.04 18.05 1.36
N ASP A 32 -1.54 18.34 0.16
CA ASP A 32 -2.09 17.80 -1.08
C ASP A 32 -1.74 16.31 -1.22
N LEU A 33 -0.50 15.94 -0.89
CA LEU A 33 -0.10 14.54 -0.82
C LEU A 33 -0.90 13.78 0.23
N PHE A 34 -1.03 14.32 1.44
CA PHE A 34 -1.76 13.65 2.52
C PHE A 34 -3.24 13.45 2.16
N VAL A 35 -3.90 14.43 1.54
CA VAL A 35 -5.30 14.29 1.08
C VAL A 35 -5.43 13.17 0.03
N ARG A 36 -4.44 12.97 -0.85
CA ARG A 36 -4.45 11.86 -1.81
C ARG A 36 -4.35 10.50 -1.11
N PHE A 37 -3.57 10.39 -0.04
CA PHE A 37 -3.57 9.19 0.81
C PHE A 37 -4.90 8.97 1.54
N VAL A 38 -5.58 10.03 1.97
CA VAL A 38 -6.93 9.91 2.54
C VAL A 38 -7.94 9.41 1.49
N LYS A 39 -7.82 9.83 0.24
CA LYS A 39 -8.62 9.28 -0.87
C LYS A 39 -8.32 7.80 -1.11
N LEU A 40 -7.06 7.39 -1.04
CA LEU A 40 -6.66 5.98 -1.12
C LEU A 40 -7.28 5.15 0.02
N GLU A 41 -7.21 5.64 1.26
CA GLU A 41 -7.87 5.00 2.41
C GLU A 41 -9.39 4.85 2.20
N ARG A 42 -10.04 5.90 1.67
CA ARG A 42 -11.47 5.83 1.36
C ARG A 42 -11.76 4.77 0.29
N ALA A 43 -10.96 4.73 -0.78
CA ALA A 43 -11.10 3.74 -1.85
C ALA A 43 -10.92 2.31 -1.34
N GLN A 44 -9.95 2.06 -0.45
CA GLN A 44 -9.76 0.76 0.19
C GLN A 44 -10.99 0.35 1.03
N ARG A 45 -11.55 1.26 1.83
CA ARG A 45 -12.75 0.99 2.64
C ARG A 45 -13.98 0.67 1.80
N LEU A 46 -14.09 1.29 0.63
CA LEU A 46 -15.14 1.01 -0.36
C LEU A 46 -14.87 -0.26 -1.18
N LYS A 47 -13.68 -0.87 -1.04
CA LYS A 47 -13.26 -2.07 -1.78
C LYS A 47 -13.33 -1.92 -3.29
N SER A 48 -13.21 -0.70 -3.79
CA SER A 48 -13.30 -0.39 -5.22
C SER A 48 -11.90 -0.40 -5.84
N PHE A 49 -11.59 -1.43 -6.62
CA PHE A 49 -10.29 -1.55 -7.30
C PHE A 49 -9.99 -0.36 -8.22
N GLU A 50 -10.97 0.08 -9.01
CA GLU A 50 -10.83 1.25 -9.89
C GLU A 50 -10.48 2.52 -9.11
N ALA A 51 -11.26 2.85 -8.08
CA ALA A 51 -10.98 3.99 -7.20
C ALA A 51 -9.59 3.90 -6.51
N VAL A 52 -9.13 2.68 -6.16
CA VAL A 52 -7.78 2.47 -5.63
C VAL A 52 -6.73 2.80 -6.67
N GLN A 53 -6.87 2.29 -7.90
CA GLN A 53 -5.94 2.58 -8.99
C GLN A 53 -5.89 4.08 -9.30
N ALA A 54 -7.05 4.74 -9.40
CA ALA A 54 -7.13 6.18 -9.62
C ALA A 54 -6.46 6.98 -8.50
N ALA A 55 -6.64 6.56 -7.22
CA ALA A 55 -5.99 7.20 -6.08
C ALA A 55 -4.46 7.01 -6.12
N VAL A 56 -3.96 5.83 -6.50
CA VAL A 56 -2.51 5.59 -6.64
C VAL A 56 -1.92 6.39 -7.79
N GLN A 57 -2.53 6.39 -8.98
CA GLN A 57 -2.08 7.21 -10.11
C GLN A 57 -2.02 8.69 -9.76
N SER A 58 -3.00 9.16 -8.98
CA SER A 58 -3.05 10.51 -8.46
C SER A 58 -1.88 10.83 -7.51
N ILE A 59 -1.42 9.87 -6.70
CA ILE A 59 -0.23 9.99 -5.85
C ILE A 59 1.05 9.95 -6.70
N GLU A 60 1.15 9.02 -7.65
CA GLU A 60 2.30 8.91 -8.56
C GLU A 60 2.51 10.20 -9.37
N ALA A 61 1.45 10.73 -9.97
CA ALA A 61 1.51 11.97 -10.74
C ALA A 61 1.99 13.14 -9.87
N TYR A 62 1.45 13.25 -8.65
CA TYR A 62 1.84 14.31 -7.72
C TYR A 62 3.30 14.18 -7.28
N THR A 63 3.70 13.00 -6.80
CA THR A 63 5.07 12.74 -6.35
C THR A 63 6.09 12.91 -7.47
N ASN A 64 5.72 12.59 -8.72
CA ASN A 64 6.52 12.89 -9.89
C ASN A 64 6.63 14.41 -10.15
N SER A 65 5.53 15.16 -10.04
CA SER A 65 5.51 16.61 -10.26
C SER A 65 6.41 17.39 -9.30
N ILE A 66 6.60 16.91 -8.07
CA ILE A 66 7.51 17.50 -7.08
C ILE A 66 8.93 16.91 -7.13
N GLY A 67 9.26 16.10 -8.15
CA GLY A 67 10.57 15.48 -8.33
C GLY A 67 10.90 14.36 -7.32
N LYS A 68 9.93 13.88 -6.55
CA LYS A 68 10.09 12.89 -5.48
C LYS A 68 9.32 11.60 -5.77
N ARG A 69 9.46 11.07 -7.00
CA ARG A 69 8.73 9.89 -7.49
C ARG A 69 8.81 8.67 -6.55
N TYR A 70 9.92 8.52 -5.83
CA TYR A 70 10.13 7.43 -4.86
C TYR A 70 9.13 7.46 -3.69
N LEU A 71 8.50 8.59 -3.38
CA LEU A 71 7.45 8.68 -2.36
C LEU A 71 6.19 7.89 -2.73
N ALA A 72 5.98 7.55 -4.01
CA ALA A 72 4.92 6.63 -4.43
C ALA A 72 5.06 5.24 -3.79
N LEU A 73 6.27 4.86 -3.32
CA LEU A 73 6.49 3.61 -2.59
C LEU A 73 5.56 3.47 -1.38
N PHE A 74 5.29 4.58 -0.68
CA PHE A 74 4.40 4.56 0.48
C PHE A 74 2.97 4.18 0.10
N ALA A 75 2.48 4.53 -1.10
CA ALA A 75 1.17 4.10 -1.57
C ALA A 75 1.12 2.59 -1.79
N TYR A 76 2.18 2.01 -2.36
CA TYR A 76 2.27 0.55 -2.55
C TYR A 76 2.40 -0.17 -1.21
N MET A 77 3.20 0.34 -0.27
CA MET A 77 3.29 -0.19 1.10
C MET A 77 1.93 -0.13 1.81
N TYR A 78 1.20 0.98 1.64
CA TYR A 78 -0.14 1.17 2.21
C TYR A 78 -1.15 0.11 1.75
N LEU A 79 -0.97 -0.43 0.54
CA LEU A 79 -1.79 -1.50 -0.03
C LEU A 79 -1.26 -2.89 0.37
N ARG A 80 0.05 -3.11 0.21
CA ARG A 80 0.74 -4.38 0.52
C ARG A 80 0.61 -4.76 2.00
N PHE A 81 0.61 -3.81 2.91
CA PHE A 81 0.47 -4.09 4.35
C PHE A 81 -0.96 -3.85 4.84
N SER A 82 -1.94 -4.27 4.06
CA SER A 82 -3.36 -4.28 4.43
C SER A 82 -3.82 -5.67 4.89
N ASP A 83 -5.05 -5.76 5.41
CA ASP A 83 -5.66 -7.04 5.79
C ASP A 83 -5.89 -7.98 4.59
N GLY A 84 -5.97 -7.43 3.37
CA GLY A 84 -6.07 -8.21 2.13
C GLY A 84 -4.80 -8.98 1.78
N THR A 85 -3.70 -8.74 2.49
CA THR A 85 -2.47 -9.53 2.38
C THR A 85 -2.51 -10.67 3.40
N PRO A 86 -2.27 -11.93 2.98
CA PRO A 86 -2.24 -13.07 3.90
C PRO A 86 -1.22 -12.86 5.02
N LYS A 87 -1.56 -13.28 6.23
CA LYS A 87 -0.57 -13.41 7.32
C LYS A 87 0.33 -14.63 7.10
N MET A 88 -0.18 -15.65 6.42
CA MET A 88 0.52 -16.88 6.10
C MET A 88 0.01 -17.42 4.76
N THR A 89 0.92 -17.95 3.96
CA THR A 89 0.60 -18.76 2.78
C THR A 89 1.21 -20.13 3.05
N GLU A 90 0.37 -21.16 3.07
CA GLU A 90 0.84 -22.53 3.28
C GLU A 90 1.53 -23.05 2.01
N ALA A 91 2.20 -24.20 2.13
CA ALA A 91 2.79 -24.86 0.99
C ALA A 91 1.70 -25.21 -0.04
N ASP A 92 2.03 -25.06 -1.32
CA ASP A 92 1.16 -25.49 -2.41
C ASP A 92 0.93 -27.02 -2.30
N GLU A 93 -0.33 -27.44 -2.32
CA GLU A 93 -0.71 -28.85 -2.28
C GLU A 93 -1.06 -29.30 -3.71
N ALA A 94 -0.29 -30.25 -4.25
CA ALA A 94 -0.61 -30.88 -5.51
C ALA A 94 -1.79 -31.84 -5.33
N LEU A 95 -2.81 -31.70 -6.16
CA LEU A 95 -4.00 -32.54 -6.13
C LEU A 95 -3.84 -33.71 -7.12
N GLU A 96 -4.44 -34.86 -6.82
CA GLU A 96 -4.41 -36.05 -7.69
C GLU A 96 -4.94 -35.78 -9.11
N SER A 97 -5.81 -34.77 -9.27
CA SER A 97 -6.34 -34.32 -10.55
C SER A 97 -5.35 -33.49 -11.39
N GLY A 98 -4.13 -33.27 -10.91
CA GLY A 98 -3.13 -32.38 -11.53
C GLY A 98 -3.32 -30.89 -11.21
N GLY A 99 -4.32 -30.54 -10.40
CA GLY A 99 -4.51 -29.19 -9.88
C GLY A 99 -3.54 -28.84 -8.75
N VAL A 100 -3.48 -27.56 -8.39
CA VAL A 100 -2.73 -27.07 -7.23
C VAL A 100 -3.68 -26.31 -6.31
N ARG A 101 -3.76 -26.72 -5.05
CA ARG A 101 -4.47 -25.99 -4.00
C ARG A 101 -3.50 -25.02 -3.34
N LYS A 102 -3.93 -23.76 -3.24
CA LYS A 102 -3.21 -22.70 -2.51
C LYS A 102 -4.01 -22.30 -1.29
N ILE A 103 -3.44 -22.46 -0.10
CA ILE A 103 -4.09 -22.11 1.16
C ILE A 103 -3.46 -20.83 1.70
N LYS A 104 -4.31 -19.85 2.04
CA LYS A 104 -3.91 -18.54 2.55
C LYS A 104 -4.68 -18.25 3.82
N GLU A 105 -3.96 -17.93 4.89
CA GLU A 105 -4.58 -17.48 6.13
C GLU A 105 -4.55 -15.95 6.21
N TYR A 106 -5.70 -15.38 6.56
CA TYR A 106 -5.87 -13.95 6.76
C TYR A 106 -6.07 -13.62 8.23
N ARG A 107 -5.82 -12.37 8.62
CA ARG A 107 -6.01 -11.89 10.02
C ARG A 107 -7.48 -11.77 10.42
N ARG A 108 -8.36 -11.66 9.41
CA ARG A 108 -9.82 -11.59 9.52
C ARG A 108 -10.44 -12.09 8.22
N ALA A 109 -11.77 -12.21 8.19
CA ALA A 109 -12.49 -12.37 6.93
C ALA A 109 -12.20 -11.20 5.97
N VAL A 110 -11.91 -11.52 4.72
CA VAL A 110 -11.59 -10.58 3.63
C VAL A 110 -12.41 -10.95 2.40
N THR A 111 -12.74 -9.97 1.56
CA THR A 111 -13.40 -10.23 0.27
C THR A 111 -12.38 -10.38 -0.85
N ASP A 112 -12.83 -10.93 -1.98
CA ASP A 112 -12.00 -11.09 -3.17
C ASP A 112 -11.42 -9.76 -3.66
N GLU A 113 -12.19 -8.67 -3.57
CA GLU A 113 -11.70 -7.33 -3.93
C GLU A 113 -10.54 -6.89 -3.03
N GLU A 114 -10.63 -7.14 -1.72
CA GLU A 114 -9.54 -6.81 -0.79
C GLU A 114 -8.27 -7.61 -1.12
N ILE A 115 -8.44 -8.88 -1.50
CA ILE A 115 -7.34 -9.75 -1.93
C ILE A 115 -6.72 -9.24 -3.22
N VAL A 116 -7.53 -8.89 -4.23
CA VAL A 116 -7.06 -8.38 -5.52
C VAL A 116 -6.32 -7.05 -5.35
N ILE A 117 -6.88 -6.13 -4.56
CA ILE A 117 -6.25 -4.84 -4.24
C ILE A 117 -4.87 -5.05 -3.60
N ALA A 118 -4.79 -5.93 -2.60
CA ALA A 118 -3.55 -6.23 -1.90
C ALA A 118 -2.52 -6.95 -2.78
N ALA A 119 -2.95 -7.90 -3.61
CA ALA A 119 -2.10 -8.58 -4.58
C ALA A 119 -1.52 -7.60 -5.59
N TRP A 120 -2.34 -6.70 -6.13
CA TRP A 120 -1.88 -5.65 -7.03
C TRP A 120 -0.88 -4.70 -6.35
N GLY A 121 -1.18 -4.24 -5.12
CA GLY A 121 -0.26 -3.41 -4.34
C GLY A 121 1.09 -4.10 -4.07
N THR A 122 1.07 -5.41 -3.84
CA THR A 122 2.28 -6.23 -3.66
C THR A 122 3.13 -6.28 -4.94
N VAL A 123 2.49 -6.47 -6.11
CA VAL A 123 3.20 -6.45 -7.39
C VAL A 123 3.85 -5.09 -7.65
N GLN A 124 3.14 -3.98 -7.39
CA GLN A 124 3.71 -2.64 -7.55
C GLN A 124 4.87 -2.40 -6.58
N PHE A 125 4.71 -2.80 -5.31
CA PHE A 125 5.77 -2.65 -4.32
C PHE A 125 7.03 -3.42 -4.75
N ASN A 126 6.92 -4.71 -5.09
CA ASN A 126 8.08 -5.53 -5.48
C ASN A 126 8.78 -5.00 -6.74
N ARG A 127 8.01 -4.40 -7.66
CA ARG A 127 8.56 -3.78 -8.87
C ARG A 127 9.47 -2.59 -8.55
N TYR A 128 9.13 -1.78 -7.56
CA TYR A 128 9.79 -0.49 -7.30
C TYR A 128 10.65 -0.47 -6.02
N GLU A 129 10.51 -1.44 -5.11
CA GLU A 129 11.11 -1.41 -3.77
C GLU A 129 12.62 -1.15 -3.81
N ASN A 130 13.38 -1.88 -4.63
CA ASN A 130 14.84 -1.78 -4.65
C ASN A 130 15.33 -0.40 -5.08
N GLY A 131 14.72 0.18 -6.11
CA GLY A 131 15.07 1.51 -6.61
C GLY A 131 14.60 2.63 -5.69
N PHE A 132 13.36 2.53 -5.19
CA PHE A 132 12.75 3.58 -4.39
C PHE A 132 13.28 3.60 -2.96
N PHE A 133 13.58 2.46 -2.34
CA PHE A 133 14.26 2.46 -1.04
C PHE A 133 15.66 3.05 -1.14
N ARG A 134 16.41 2.74 -2.20
CA ARG A 134 17.72 3.36 -2.41
C ARG A 134 17.60 4.89 -2.47
N ALA A 135 16.65 5.42 -3.22
CA ALA A 135 16.41 6.86 -3.30
C ALA A 135 15.92 7.46 -1.96
N LEU A 136 15.01 6.77 -1.26
CA LEU A 136 14.44 7.21 0.01
C LEU A 136 15.51 7.30 1.12
N TYR A 137 16.47 6.36 1.13
CA TYR A 137 17.53 6.29 2.13
C TYR A 137 18.85 6.94 1.69
N ALA A 138 19.03 7.30 0.41
CA ALA A 138 20.21 8.03 -0.07
C ALA A 138 20.39 9.40 0.61
N HIS A 139 19.32 9.93 1.22
CA HIS A 139 19.33 11.20 1.93
C HIS A 139 19.26 11.06 3.46
N ARG A 140 19.65 9.89 4.02
CA ARG A 140 19.95 9.77 5.46
C ARG A 140 21.26 10.51 5.75
N SER A 141 21.14 11.74 6.28
CA SER A 141 22.22 12.49 6.93
C SER A 141 22.15 12.28 8.44
#